data_AF-A0A2H5DRD0-F1
#
_entry.id   AF-A0A2H5DRD0-F1
#
_cell.length_a   1.000
_cell.length_b   1.000
_cell.length_c   1.000
_cell.angle_alpha   90.00
_cell.angle_beta   90.00
_cell.angle_gamma   90.00
#
_symmetry.space_group_name_H-M   'P 1'
#
loop_
_entity.id
_entity.type
_entity.pdbx_description
1 polymer ?
#
loop_
_entity_poly.entity_id
_entity_poly.type
_entity_poly.pdbx_seq_one_letter_code
_entity_poly.pdbx_strand_id
1 'polypeptide(L)'
;MAAFKCTHFFSSLIAGADMIVNSAVNARPQNLSSPSGVESTQANRGFSQVYDKGDFKAVPSEIHMVWVGSKPGSSQQQYLREWSDKNPDSTVNLWVDSKQFGAYAANKEVREQVNALFPDAKQYQQEKLFRGLFSQVKTTLQQPDTALNRAAQKQALGELNKELGAKGNQALSQALLPDGGKVTPENAAKVLQVFQQQTHGNDDKFLQADRLILDQTVKAWDRCAEDCPRDTDALQTLREQFADRGNIRIRDLSDPSDLQLKNRDAYQHEIVGRNGAYPAASDIARYEILHTYGGVYADIDLECTQALSGALHAHPDLMLVGLAEGKREASGSSTPYFANALLASHPGSQMLADFIDKIGNDYQGMRGNQFVGDRYFSRPNKSTIEGTGPNALRGQVDAVVHQGEPERMRNDPQSLAERIWDRSQAQNQDFWTAMESHFKFPDGYVNFETEEQQQSATKDMA
;
A
#
# COMPACT_ATOMS: atom_id res chain seq x y z
N MET A 1 28.04 11.46 40.16
CA MET A 1 29.33 10.79 39.87
C MET A 1 28.98 9.39 39.36
N ALA A 2 29.51 9.00 38.19
CA ALA A 2 29.26 7.77 37.41
C ALA A 2 27.80 7.64 36.88
N ALA A 3 27.45 7.73 35.58
CA ALA A 3 28.06 7.31 34.31
C ALA A 3 28.35 5.80 34.24
N PHE A 4 27.50 5.01 33.58
CA PHE A 4 27.90 3.89 32.72
C PHE A 4 26.74 3.35 31.84
N LYS A 5 26.93 3.50 30.52
CA LYS A 5 26.53 2.68 29.36
C LYS A 5 25.52 1.54 29.57
N CYS A 6 24.41 1.61 28.84
CA CYS A 6 23.64 0.44 28.41
C CYS A 6 23.71 0.36 26.88
N THR A 7 24.75 -0.30 26.39
CA THR A 7 24.92 -0.72 24.99
C THR A 7 25.36 -2.18 25.13
N HIS A 8 24.47 -3.11 24.80
CA HIS A 8 24.64 -4.57 24.60
C HIS A 8 23.45 -5.35 25.17
N PHE A 9 22.44 -5.56 24.33
CA PHE A 9 21.52 -6.69 24.49
C PHE A 9 21.09 -7.15 23.08
N PHE A 10 22.07 -7.61 22.29
CA PHE A 10 21.88 -8.44 21.08
C PHE A 10 23.22 -9.11 20.76
N SER A 11 23.55 -10.18 21.50
CA SER A 11 24.51 -11.23 21.10
C SER A 11 24.62 -12.26 22.23
N SER A 12 23.80 -13.31 22.19
CA SER A 12 24.16 -14.62 22.74
C SER A 12 23.16 -15.68 22.27
N LEU A 13 23.42 -16.28 21.11
CA LEU A 13 22.92 -17.62 20.76
C LEU A 13 23.80 -18.21 19.65
N ILE A 14 25.10 -18.32 19.94
CA ILE A 14 26.02 -19.21 19.22
C ILE A 14 26.98 -19.80 20.25
N ALA A 15 26.70 -21.02 20.69
CA ALA A 15 27.69 -22.01 21.14
C ALA A 15 26.97 -23.33 21.41
N GLY A 16 27.11 -24.30 20.51
CA GLY A 16 26.67 -25.67 20.79
C GLY A 16 26.25 -26.49 19.57
N ALA A 17 27.10 -26.62 18.55
CA ALA A 17 27.09 -27.79 17.66
C ALA A 17 28.33 -27.78 16.76
N ASP A 18 29.40 -28.43 17.21
CA ASP A 18 30.44 -28.97 16.34
C ASP A 18 30.57 -30.45 16.69
N MET A 19 30.17 -31.35 15.78
CA MET A 19 30.93 -32.56 15.44
C MET A 19 30.23 -33.45 14.38
N ILE A 20 30.91 -33.58 13.22
CA ILE A 20 31.07 -34.76 12.33
C ILE A 20 29.78 -35.18 11.57
N VAL A 21 29.71 -35.20 10.22
CA VAL A 21 30.46 -36.04 9.27
C VAL A 21 30.53 -35.39 7.87
N ASN A 22 31.75 -35.37 7.32
CA ASN A 22 32.09 -35.17 5.91
C ASN A 22 31.45 -36.22 4.98
N SER A 23 30.91 -35.81 3.83
CA SER A 23 31.19 -36.54 2.59
C SER A 23 31.16 -35.58 1.39
N ALA A 24 32.30 -35.50 0.72
CA ALA A 24 32.54 -34.73 -0.48
C ALA A 24 32.19 -35.56 -1.72
N VAL A 25 31.59 -34.94 -2.74
CA VAL A 25 31.78 -35.36 -4.14
C VAL A 25 31.86 -34.12 -5.04
N ASN A 26 32.99 -34.05 -5.74
CA ASN A 26 33.34 -33.11 -6.81
C ASN A 26 32.36 -33.18 -7.99
N ALA A 27 32.05 -32.03 -8.61
CA ALA A 27 31.69 -32.00 -10.03
C ALA A 27 32.24 -30.71 -10.69
N ARG A 28 33.10 -30.92 -11.68
CA ARG A 28 33.69 -29.91 -12.59
C ARG A 28 32.62 -29.35 -13.55
N PRO A 29 32.83 -28.14 -14.11
CA PRO A 29 31.97 -27.61 -15.17
C PRO A 29 32.25 -28.35 -16.50
N GLN A 30 31.23 -28.99 -17.07
CA GLN A 30 31.29 -29.53 -18.43
C GLN A 30 30.82 -28.48 -19.44
N ASN A 31 31.75 -28.05 -20.29
CA ASN A 31 31.44 -27.47 -21.59
C ASN A 31 30.82 -28.56 -22.48
N LEU A 32 29.58 -28.36 -22.90
CA LEU A 32 28.98 -29.06 -24.04
C LEU A 32 28.38 -28.03 -24.99
N SER A 33 29.05 -27.90 -26.13
CA SER A 33 28.60 -27.21 -27.34
C SER A 33 27.26 -27.76 -27.83
N SER A 34 26.32 -26.87 -28.14
CA SER A 34 25.12 -27.19 -28.93
C SER A 34 25.20 -26.50 -30.31
N PRO A 35 24.71 -27.13 -31.38
CA PRO A 35 24.88 -26.66 -32.74
C PRO A 35 23.88 -25.57 -33.11
N SER A 36 24.32 -24.73 -34.05
CA SER A 36 23.60 -23.72 -34.81
C SER A 36 22.16 -24.06 -35.22
N GLY A 37 21.28 -23.06 -35.15
CA GLY A 37 20.11 -22.93 -36.01
C GLY A 37 18.77 -23.07 -35.29
N VAL A 38 18.24 -21.96 -34.77
CA VAL A 38 17.12 -21.17 -35.30
C VAL A 38 16.93 -20.06 -34.27
N GLU A 39 17.56 -18.90 -34.49
CA GLU A 39 17.08 -17.67 -33.86
C GLU A 39 15.72 -17.37 -34.45
N SER A 40 14.66 -17.86 -33.81
CA SER A 40 13.35 -17.26 -33.98
C SER A 40 13.44 -15.89 -33.32
N THR A 41 13.74 -14.86 -34.11
CA THR A 41 13.34 -13.49 -33.82
C THR A 41 11.83 -13.50 -33.60
N GLN A 42 11.38 -13.74 -32.36
CA GLN A 42 10.03 -13.38 -31.94
C GLN A 42 9.98 -11.87 -32.08
N ALA A 43 9.34 -11.41 -33.17
CA ALA A 43 8.95 -10.02 -33.29
C ALA A 43 8.19 -9.65 -32.02
N ASN A 44 8.67 -8.64 -31.30
CA ASN A 44 8.06 -8.19 -30.06
C ASN A 44 6.62 -7.74 -30.41
N ARG A 45 5.62 -8.53 -30.01
CA ARG A 45 4.21 -8.21 -30.29
C ARG A 45 3.84 -7.00 -29.45
N GLY A 46 3.17 -6.01 -30.05
CA GLY A 46 2.71 -4.84 -29.31
C GLY A 46 1.64 -5.22 -28.27
N PHE A 47 1.47 -4.40 -27.23
CA PHE A 47 0.52 -4.64 -26.12
C PHE A 47 -0.87 -5.14 -26.59
N SER A 48 -1.52 -4.47 -27.53
CA SER A 48 -2.85 -4.86 -28.04
C SER A 48 -2.87 -6.14 -28.90
N GLN A 49 -1.71 -6.62 -29.35
CA GLN A 49 -1.58 -7.92 -30.03
C GLN A 49 -1.37 -9.06 -29.04
N VAL A 50 -0.81 -8.76 -27.85
CA VAL A 50 -0.69 -9.71 -26.74
C VAL A 50 -2.05 -9.88 -26.06
N TYR A 51 -2.78 -8.79 -25.88
CA TYR A 51 -4.09 -8.75 -25.22
C TYR A 51 -5.20 -8.38 -26.21
N ASP A 52 -5.54 -9.29 -27.12
CA ASP A 52 -6.58 -9.05 -28.12
C ASP A 52 -7.96 -8.90 -27.45
N LYS A 53 -8.77 -7.95 -27.93
CA LYS A 53 -10.14 -7.75 -27.40
C LYS A 53 -11.06 -8.93 -27.65
N GLY A 54 -10.79 -9.76 -28.66
CA GLY A 54 -11.50 -11.01 -28.91
C GLY A 54 -11.35 -12.04 -27.79
N ASP A 55 -10.31 -11.92 -26.96
CA ASP A 55 -10.06 -12.82 -25.82
C ASP A 55 -10.73 -12.33 -24.52
N PHE A 56 -11.39 -11.16 -24.55
CA PHE A 56 -12.08 -10.62 -23.38
C PHE A 56 -13.32 -11.45 -23.08
N LYS A 57 -13.50 -11.77 -21.79
CA LYS A 57 -14.59 -12.61 -21.29
C LYS A 57 -15.33 -11.88 -20.18
N ALA A 58 -16.60 -12.23 -20.02
CA ALA A 58 -17.41 -11.75 -18.91
C ALA A 58 -16.75 -12.13 -17.57
N VAL A 59 -16.54 -11.14 -16.70
CA VAL A 59 -15.99 -11.31 -15.36
C VAL A 59 -16.98 -12.09 -14.49
N PRO A 60 -16.52 -12.95 -13.55
CA PRO A 60 -17.42 -13.66 -12.64
C PRO A 60 -18.37 -12.73 -11.86
N SER A 61 -19.59 -13.19 -11.60
CA SER A 61 -20.60 -12.46 -10.81
C SER A 61 -20.36 -12.60 -9.29
N GLU A 62 -19.14 -12.30 -8.87
CA GLU A 62 -18.72 -12.24 -7.46
C GLU A 62 -18.34 -10.79 -7.14
N ILE A 63 -18.87 -10.25 -6.05
CA ILE A 63 -18.55 -8.91 -5.54
C ILE A 63 -17.85 -9.09 -4.20
N HIS A 64 -16.74 -8.41 -3.99
CA HIS A 64 -15.89 -8.53 -2.81
C HIS A 64 -15.67 -7.18 -2.16
N MET A 65 -15.82 -7.15 -0.84
CA MET A 65 -15.53 -5.99 0.01
C MET A 65 -14.71 -6.45 1.20
N VAL A 66 -13.80 -5.62 1.68
CA VAL A 66 -12.94 -5.94 2.83
C VAL A 66 -13.20 -4.95 3.97
N TRP A 67 -13.41 -5.47 5.18
CA TRP A 67 -13.50 -4.67 6.40
C TRP A 67 -12.71 -5.32 7.54
N VAL A 68 -11.57 -4.72 7.88
CA VAL A 68 -10.60 -5.28 8.83
C VAL A 68 -10.26 -4.31 9.96
N GLY A 69 -9.70 -4.85 11.04
CA GLY A 69 -9.31 -4.08 12.23
C GLY A 69 -10.45 -3.72 13.18
N SER A 70 -11.70 -3.90 12.75
CA SER A 70 -12.90 -3.77 13.57
C SER A 70 -14.06 -4.58 12.99
N LYS A 71 -15.20 -4.61 13.69
CA LYS A 71 -16.46 -5.09 13.12
C LYS A 71 -17.08 -4.01 12.23
N PRO A 72 -17.77 -4.35 11.13
CA PRO A 72 -18.48 -3.36 10.31
C PRO A 72 -19.57 -2.68 11.14
N GLY A 73 -19.62 -1.35 11.07
CA GLY A 73 -20.66 -0.52 11.71
C GLY A 73 -21.97 -0.55 10.93
N SER A 74 -22.99 0.15 11.44
CA SER A 74 -24.32 0.17 10.82
C SER A 74 -24.30 0.73 9.39
N SER A 75 -23.49 1.75 9.10
CA SER A 75 -23.38 2.33 7.76
C SER A 75 -22.81 1.32 6.77
N GLN A 76 -21.70 0.64 7.13
CA GLN A 76 -21.12 -0.41 6.29
C GLN A 76 -22.10 -1.55 6.04
N GLN A 77 -22.87 -1.95 7.06
CA GLN A 77 -23.90 -2.96 6.91
C GLN A 77 -25.01 -2.51 5.96
N GLN A 78 -25.38 -1.22 5.97
CA GLN A 78 -26.34 -0.66 5.02
C GLN A 78 -25.80 -0.71 3.59
N TYR A 79 -24.57 -0.23 3.34
CA TYR A 79 -23.94 -0.32 2.02
C TYR A 79 -23.91 -1.77 1.52
N LEU A 80 -23.56 -2.74 2.37
CA LEU A 80 -23.55 -4.15 1.97
C LEU A 80 -24.94 -4.64 1.51
N ARG A 81 -26.01 -4.26 2.23
CA ARG A 81 -27.39 -4.60 1.83
C ARG A 81 -27.78 -3.93 0.52
N GLU A 82 -27.40 -2.67 0.35
CA GLU A 82 -27.66 -1.95 -0.88
C GLU A 82 -26.98 -2.62 -2.08
N TRP A 83 -25.70 -2.95 -1.97
CA TRP A 83 -24.99 -3.69 -3.02
C TRP A 83 -25.64 -5.04 -3.32
N SER A 84 -26.08 -5.75 -2.29
CA SER A 84 -26.84 -7.01 -2.41
C SER A 84 -28.18 -6.84 -3.13
N ASP A 85 -28.94 -5.78 -2.82
CA ASP A 85 -30.22 -5.46 -3.47
C ASP A 85 -30.04 -5.07 -4.94
N LYS A 86 -29.00 -4.29 -5.25
CA LYS A 86 -28.67 -3.88 -6.63
C LYS A 86 -28.13 -5.05 -7.48
N ASN A 87 -27.62 -6.12 -6.86
CA ASN A 87 -26.98 -7.26 -7.54
C ASN A 87 -27.58 -8.61 -7.10
N PRO A 88 -28.86 -8.89 -7.38
CA PRO A 88 -29.52 -10.12 -6.93
C PRO A 88 -28.91 -11.40 -7.53
N ASP A 89 -28.31 -11.28 -8.73
CA ASP A 89 -27.69 -12.40 -9.47
C ASP A 89 -26.18 -12.55 -9.20
N SER A 90 -25.63 -11.78 -8.26
CA SER A 90 -24.22 -11.87 -7.85
C SER A 90 -24.10 -12.30 -6.39
N THR A 91 -23.05 -13.02 -6.05
CA THR A 91 -22.67 -13.23 -4.64
C THR A 91 -21.96 -11.97 -4.14
N VAL A 92 -22.40 -11.42 -3.01
CA VAL A 92 -21.75 -10.28 -2.34
C VAL A 92 -21.00 -10.79 -1.10
N ASN A 93 -19.68 -10.75 -1.16
CA ASN A 93 -18.78 -11.27 -0.13
C ASN A 93 -18.21 -10.11 0.70
N LEU A 94 -18.52 -10.10 2.00
CA LEU A 94 -17.80 -9.27 2.96
C LEU A 94 -16.71 -10.10 3.63
N TRP A 95 -15.47 -9.70 3.41
CA TRP A 95 -14.28 -10.28 4.02
C TRP A 95 -13.93 -9.52 5.30
N VAL A 96 -13.89 -10.25 6.41
CA VAL A 96 -13.46 -9.72 7.72
C VAL A 96 -12.25 -10.49 8.23
N ASP A 97 -11.64 -10.01 9.31
CA ASP A 97 -10.61 -10.74 10.03
C ASP A 97 -11.03 -10.92 11.49
N SER A 98 -11.52 -12.11 11.81
CA SER A 98 -12.07 -12.42 13.13
C SER A 98 -11.01 -12.45 14.23
N LYS A 99 -9.72 -12.45 13.91
CA LYS A 99 -8.63 -12.28 14.89
C LYS A 99 -8.37 -10.81 15.24
N GLN A 100 -8.88 -9.88 14.44
CA GLN A 100 -8.49 -8.46 14.49
C GLN A 100 -9.65 -7.50 14.75
N PHE A 101 -10.83 -7.97 15.16
CA PHE A 101 -11.97 -7.10 15.50
C PHE A 101 -11.69 -6.06 16.61
N GLY A 102 -10.71 -6.30 17.47
CA GLY A 102 -10.31 -5.37 18.53
C GLY A 102 -9.14 -4.44 18.18
N ALA A 103 -8.51 -4.61 17.01
CA ALA A 103 -7.24 -3.95 16.70
C ALA A 103 -7.38 -2.41 16.65
N TYR A 104 -8.42 -1.90 15.98
CA TYR A 104 -8.64 -0.47 15.82
C TYR A 104 -8.86 0.23 17.17
N ALA A 105 -9.66 -0.38 18.05
CA ALA A 105 -9.95 0.18 19.37
C ALA A 105 -8.68 0.30 20.21
N ALA A 106 -7.87 -0.76 20.26
CA ALA A 106 -6.61 -0.74 21.01
C ALA A 106 -5.61 0.29 20.44
N ASN A 107 -5.50 0.37 19.12
CA ASN A 107 -4.59 1.34 18.48
C ASN A 107 -5.12 2.78 18.61
N LYS A 108 -6.44 2.98 18.71
CA LYS A 108 -7.06 4.27 19.01
C LYS A 108 -6.69 4.75 20.42
N GLU A 109 -6.79 3.88 21.43
CA GLU A 109 -6.42 4.21 22.81
C GLU A 109 -4.97 4.68 22.91
N VAL A 110 -4.04 3.98 22.25
CA VAL A 110 -2.62 4.38 22.22
C VAL A 110 -2.41 5.71 21.51
N ARG A 111 -3.14 5.98 20.42
CA ARG A 111 -3.10 7.31 19.76
C ARG A 111 -3.58 8.43 20.69
N GLU A 112 -4.60 8.18 21.50
CA GLU A 112 -5.10 9.14 22.50
C GLU A 112 -4.04 9.39 23.59
N GLN A 113 -3.37 8.35 24.09
CA GLN A 113 -2.26 8.48 25.05
C GLN A 113 -1.07 9.27 24.46
N VAL A 114 -0.71 9.00 23.20
CA VAL A 114 0.35 9.74 22.49
C VAL A 114 -0.03 11.21 22.34
N ASN A 115 -1.26 11.50 21.93
CA ASN A 115 -1.74 12.87 21.78
C ASN A 115 -1.70 13.63 23.13
N ALA A 116 -1.97 12.96 24.25
CA ALA A 116 -1.91 13.55 25.59
C ALA A 116 -0.49 13.94 26.05
N LEU A 117 0.57 13.45 25.40
CA LEU A 117 1.95 13.88 25.67
C LEU A 117 2.23 15.31 25.21
N PHE A 118 1.39 15.84 24.31
CA PHE A 118 1.55 17.15 23.71
C PHE A 118 0.39 18.07 24.11
N PRO A 119 0.65 19.37 24.40
CA PRO A 119 -0.42 20.31 24.74
C PRO A 119 -1.43 20.53 23.61
N ASP A 120 -0.99 20.37 22.36
CA ASP A 120 -1.82 20.46 21.16
C ASP A 120 -1.45 19.30 20.21
N ALA A 121 -2.44 18.45 19.91
CA ALA A 121 -2.26 17.33 19.00
C ALA A 121 -1.81 17.77 17.59
N LYS A 122 -2.15 18.99 17.15
CA LYS A 122 -1.69 19.52 15.86
C LYS A 122 -0.20 19.79 15.85
N GLN A 123 0.38 20.22 16.98
CA GLN A 123 1.83 20.42 17.10
C GLN A 123 2.57 19.09 16.97
N TYR A 124 2.06 18.02 17.61
CA TYR A 124 2.62 16.68 17.45
C TYR A 124 2.60 16.22 15.99
N GLN A 125 1.45 16.32 15.31
CA GLN A 125 1.34 15.87 13.92
C GLN A 125 2.25 16.66 12.97
N GLN A 126 2.35 17.98 13.16
CA GLN A 126 3.23 18.84 12.36
C GLN A 126 4.71 18.49 12.58
N GLU A 127 5.15 18.39 13.83
CA GLU A 127 6.55 18.04 14.13
C GLU A 127 6.87 16.61 13.68
N LYS A 128 5.94 15.65 13.86
CA LYS A 128 6.09 14.27 13.38
C LYS A 128 6.31 14.23 11.87
N LEU A 129 5.55 15.02 11.10
CA LEU A 129 5.73 15.12 9.65
C LEU A 129 7.13 15.63 9.30
N PHE A 130 7.60 16.71 9.94
CA PHE A 130 8.94 17.23 9.68
C PHE A 130 10.05 16.28 10.12
N ARG A 131 9.91 15.61 11.28
CA ARG A 131 10.84 14.56 11.70
C ARG A 131 10.94 13.44 10.65
N GLY A 132 9.81 13.03 10.08
CA GLY A 132 9.80 12.03 9.00
C GLY A 132 10.44 12.53 7.69
N LEU A 133 10.15 13.77 7.28
CA LEU A 133 10.79 14.40 6.11
C LEU A 133 12.31 14.50 6.28
N PHE A 134 12.77 14.94 7.45
CA PHE A 134 14.18 15.04 7.77
C PHE A 134 14.87 13.68 7.94
N SER A 135 14.15 12.64 8.41
CA SER A 135 14.66 11.27 8.43
C SER A 135 14.99 10.79 7.01
N GLN A 136 14.08 10.98 6.06
CA GLN A 136 14.32 10.63 4.66
C GLN A 136 15.53 11.39 4.08
N VAL A 137 15.62 12.70 4.31
CA VAL A 137 16.77 13.50 3.86
C VAL A 137 18.07 12.95 4.44
N LYS A 138 18.11 12.70 5.76
CA LYS A 138 19.27 12.09 6.43
C LYS A 138 19.66 10.76 5.80
N THR A 139 18.68 9.88 5.58
CA THR A 139 18.89 8.58 4.95
C THR A 139 19.50 8.72 3.56
N THR A 140 19.06 9.69 2.75
CA THR A 140 19.60 9.92 1.40
C THR A 140 21.01 10.51 1.39
N LEU A 141 21.38 11.34 2.38
CA LEU A 141 22.73 11.92 2.49
C LEU A 141 23.82 10.86 2.78
N GLN A 142 23.42 9.70 3.31
CA GLN A 142 24.32 8.61 3.68
C GLN A 142 24.50 7.56 2.58
N GLN A 143 23.82 7.72 1.43
CA GLN A 143 23.84 6.73 0.36
C GLN A 143 24.92 7.01 -0.70
N PRO A 144 25.44 5.98 -1.39
CA PRO A 144 26.32 6.16 -2.55
C PRO A 144 25.66 6.97 -3.67
N ASP A 145 26.47 7.67 -4.46
CA ASP A 145 25.97 8.47 -5.60
C ASP A 145 25.58 7.59 -6.81
N THR A 146 24.36 7.05 -6.76
CA THR A 146 23.74 6.29 -7.85
C THR A 146 22.56 7.05 -8.43
N ALA A 147 22.14 6.73 -9.66
CA ALA A 147 20.96 7.36 -10.26
C ALA A 147 19.70 7.22 -9.39
N LEU A 148 19.51 6.03 -8.79
CA LEU A 148 18.41 5.76 -7.86
C LEU A 148 18.48 6.62 -6.60
N ASN A 149 19.67 6.72 -5.99
CA ASN A 149 19.86 7.52 -4.78
C ASN A 149 19.74 9.03 -5.03
N ARG A 150 20.14 9.51 -6.21
CA ARG A 150 19.90 10.90 -6.64
C ARG A 150 18.40 11.18 -6.81
N ALA A 151 17.65 10.26 -7.41
CA ALA A 151 16.19 10.40 -7.54
C ALA A 151 15.51 10.41 -6.17
N ALA A 152 15.93 9.52 -5.25
CA ALA A 152 15.46 9.48 -3.87
C ALA A 152 15.77 10.79 -3.10
N GLN A 153 17.00 11.30 -3.20
CA GLN A 153 17.39 12.57 -2.58
C GLN A 153 16.59 13.74 -3.13
N LYS A 154 16.40 13.80 -4.45
CA LYS A 154 15.57 14.82 -5.11
C LYS A 154 14.13 14.76 -4.63
N GLN A 155 13.57 13.56 -4.44
CA GLN A 155 12.22 13.38 -3.89
C GLN A 155 12.13 13.85 -2.43
N ALA A 156 13.05 13.42 -1.57
CA ALA A 156 13.08 13.80 -0.15
C ALA A 156 13.18 15.33 0.02
N LEU A 157 14.11 15.96 -0.71
CA LEU A 157 14.29 17.42 -0.68
C LEU A 157 13.09 18.15 -1.30
N GLY A 158 12.49 17.62 -2.37
CA GLY A 158 11.32 18.20 -3.01
C GLY A 158 10.13 18.27 -2.07
N GLU A 159 9.84 17.18 -1.37
CA GLU A 159 8.74 17.12 -0.39
C GLU A 159 9.01 17.99 0.84
N LEU A 160 10.25 17.99 1.37
CA LEU A 160 10.62 18.85 2.49
C LEU A 160 10.44 20.33 2.13
N ASN A 161 10.94 20.75 0.97
CA ASN A 161 10.80 22.13 0.51
C ASN A 161 9.34 22.51 0.24
N LYS A 162 8.54 21.59 -0.31
CA LYS A 162 7.11 21.81 -0.49
C LYS A 162 6.42 22.07 0.85
N GLU A 163 6.72 21.27 1.86
CA GLU A 163 6.13 21.43 3.19
C GLU A 163 6.61 22.71 3.88
N LEU A 164 7.91 23.03 3.83
CA LEU A 164 8.45 24.29 4.37
C LEU A 164 7.84 25.53 3.71
N GLY A 165 7.46 25.43 2.43
CA GLY A 165 6.77 26.49 1.69
C GLY A 165 5.26 26.56 1.94
N ALA A 166 4.67 25.60 2.66
CA ALA A 166 3.24 25.56 2.90
C ALA A 166 2.78 26.62 3.91
N LYS A 167 1.53 27.08 3.76
CA LYS A 167 0.91 28.05 4.67
C LYS A 167 0.84 27.46 6.07
N GLY A 168 1.34 28.18 7.07
CA GLY A 168 1.40 27.74 8.48
C GLY A 168 2.81 27.36 8.94
N ASN A 169 3.75 27.15 8.01
CA ASN A 169 5.13 26.74 8.31
C ASN A 169 6.15 27.89 8.22
N GLN A 170 5.70 29.15 8.07
CA GLN A 170 6.59 30.30 7.83
C GLN A 170 7.63 30.51 8.94
N ALA A 171 7.21 30.40 10.21
CA ALA A 171 8.11 30.59 11.35
C ALA A 171 9.21 29.52 11.38
N LEU A 172 8.85 28.25 11.15
CA LEU A 172 9.81 27.15 11.06
C LEU A 172 10.73 27.32 9.85
N SER A 173 10.18 27.66 8.69
CA SER A 173 10.95 27.91 7.46
C SER A 173 11.99 29.02 7.66
N GLN A 174 11.59 30.15 8.26
CA GLN A 174 12.49 31.26 8.58
C GLN A 174 13.57 30.87 9.61
N ALA A 175 13.25 30.02 10.59
CA ALA A 175 14.22 29.54 11.57
C ALA A 175 15.26 28.59 10.94
N LEU A 176 14.83 27.76 9.98
CA LEU A 176 15.67 26.79 9.29
C LEU A 176 16.51 27.40 8.15
N LEU A 177 15.96 28.42 7.49
CA LEU A 177 16.53 29.10 6.32
C LEU A 177 16.44 30.62 6.54
N PRO A 178 17.30 31.22 7.40
CA PRO A 178 17.21 32.63 7.78
C PRO A 178 17.40 33.59 6.61
N ASP A 179 18.22 33.20 5.62
CA ASP A 179 18.47 33.97 4.40
C ASP A 179 17.44 33.66 3.29
N GLY A 180 16.42 32.86 3.60
CA GLY A 180 15.46 32.34 2.63
C GLY A 180 16.02 31.22 1.74
N GLY A 181 15.29 30.88 0.68
CA GLY A 181 15.70 29.86 -0.30
C GLY A 181 15.10 28.48 -0.04
N LYS A 182 15.83 27.43 -0.44
CA LYS A 182 15.43 26.02 -0.34
C LYS A 182 16.49 25.20 0.37
N VAL A 183 16.07 24.08 0.94
CA VAL A 183 16.97 23.01 1.36
C VAL A 183 17.53 22.33 0.11
N THR A 184 18.85 22.29 -0.02
CA THR A 184 19.60 21.71 -1.13
C THR A 184 20.52 20.59 -0.62
N PRO A 185 21.08 19.73 -1.47
CA PRO A 185 22.04 18.72 -1.03
C PRO A 185 23.21 19.31 -0.21
N GLU A 186 23.66 20.52 -0.57
CA GLU A 186 24.80 21.19 0.06
C GLU A 186 24.50 21.73 1.46
N ASN A 187 23.27 22.19 1.72
CA ASN A 187 22.89 22.78 3.00
C ASN A 187 22.08 21.82 3.90
N ALA A 188 21.58 20.70 3.37
CA ALA A 188 20.65 19.79 4.06
C ALA A 188 21.16 19.32 5.43
N ALA A 189 22.45 18.96 5.53
CA ALA A 189 23.03 18.51 6.80
C ALA A 189 23.00 19.61 7.88
N LYS A 190 23.28 20.86 7.50
CA LYS A 190 23.23 22.01 8.41
C LYS A 190 21.78 22.32 8.80
N VAL A 191 20.86 22.34 7.84
CA VAL A 191 19.43 22.59 8.12
C VAL A 191 18.85 21.52 9.04
N LEU A 192 19.22 20.25 8.85
CA LEU A 192 18.85 19.15 9.74
C LEU A 192 19.34 19.38 11.18
N GLN A 193 20.58 19.84 11.36
CA GLN A 193 21.12 20.16 12.69
C GLN A 193 20.32 21.30 13.36
N VAL A 194 19.97 22.35 12.60
CA VAL A 194 19.15 23.45 13.13
C VAL A 194 17.75 22.94 13.50
N PHE A 195 17.13 22.10 12.67
CA PHE A 195 15.84 21.47 13.00
C PHE A 195 15.90 20.69 14.31
N GLN A 196 16.91 19.82 14.46
CA GLN A 196 17.12 19.07 15.70
C GLN A 196 17.30 19.99 16.91
N GLN A 197 18.02 21.11 16.77
CA GLN A 197 18.15 22.10 17.83
C GLN A 197 16.84 22.82 18.15
N GLN A 198 15.95 23.04 17.18
CA GLN A 198 14.64 23.65 17.43
C GLN A 198 13.68 22.68 18.12
N THR A 199 13.77 21.38 17.84
CA THR A 199 12.82 20.38 18.33
C THR A 199 13.30 19.58 19.54
N HIS A 200 14.53 19.79 20.02
CA HIS A 200 15.12 18.97 21.09
C HIS A 200 14.26 18.92 22.36
N GLY A 201 13.52 19.99 22.67
CA GLY A 201 12.64 20.05 23.84
C GLY A 201 11.47 19.05 23.81
N ASN A 202 11.17 18.48 22.64
CA ASN A 202 10.15 17.46 22.45
C ASN A 202 10.72 16.04 22.26
N ASP A 203 12.05 15.85 22.24
CA ASP A 203 12.66 14.55 21.95
C ASP A 203 12.20 13.46 22.94
N ASP A 204 12.17 13.74 24.24
CA ASP A 204 11.71 12.79 25.25
C ASP A 204 10.22 12.42 25.07
N LYS A 205 9.39 13.35 24.63
CA LYS A 205 7.96 13.08 24.33
C LYS A 205 7.81 12.18 23.11
N PHE A 206 8.62 12.38 22.08
CA PHE A 206 8.65 11.50 20.91
C PHE A 206 9.14 10.10 21.27
N LEU A 207 10.19 9.98 22.09
CA LEU A 207 10.65 8.68 22.59
C LEU A 207 9.57 7.98 23.43
N GLN A 208 8.84 8.72 24.25
CA GLN A 208 7.70 8.18 25.00
C GLN A 208 6.55 7.76 24.07
N ALA A 209 6.26 8.53 23.03
CA ALA A 209 5.26 8.18 22.03
C ALA A 209 5.63 6.89 21.29
N ASP A 210 6.88 6.78 20.83
CA ASP A 210 7.40 5.58 20.17
C ASP A 210 7.35 4.37 21.10
N ARG A 211 7.67 4.54 22.39
CA ARG A 211 7.54 3.49 23.40
C ARG A 211 6.10 2.99 23.55
N LEU A 212 5.12 3.90 23.62
CA LEU A 212 3.70 3.53 23.75
C LEU A 212 3.22 2.74 22.53
N ILE A 213 3.61 3.20 21.33
CA ILE A 213 3.29 2.51 20.08
C ILE A 213 3.94 1.14 20.03
N LEU A 214 5.24 1.04 20.33
CA LEU A 214 5.99 -0.21 20.32
C LEU A 214 5.45 -1.22 21.34
N ASP A 215 5.14 -0.78 22.55
CA ASP A 215 4.54 -1.63 23.60
C ASP A 215 3.21 -2.24 23.13
N GLN A 216 2.35 -1.44 22.51
CA GLN A 216 1.11 -1.94 21.93
C GLN A 216 1.35 -2.89 20.76
N THR A 217 2.30 -2.57 19.86
CA THR A 217 2.65 -3.43 18.73
C THR A 217 3.16 -4.79 19.19
N VAL A 218 4.02 -4.82 20.22
CA VAL A 218 4.53 -6.08 20.81
C VAL A 218 3.40 -6.88 21.42
N LYS A 219 2.54 -6.27 22.25
CA LYS A 219 1.35 -6.94 22.82
C LYS A 219 0.43 -7.51 21.75
N ALA A 220 0.20 -6.77 20.67
CA ALA A 220 -0.61 -7.21 19.56
C ALA A 220 0.07 -8.34 18.77
N TRP A 221 1.40 -8.33 18.64
CA TRP A 221 2.15 -9.42 18.02
C TRP A 221 2.13 -10.70 18.85
N ASP A 222 2.34 -10.58 20.16
CA ASP A 222 2.26 -11.71 21.10
C ASP A 222 0.86 -12.34 21.07
N ARG A 223 -0.19 -11.51 21.05
CA ARG A 223 -1.58 -11.97 20.85
C ARG A 223 -1.74 -12.74 19.53
N CYS A 224 -1.00 -12.40 18.48
CA CYS A 224 -1.10 -13.01 17.16
C CYS A 224 -0.16 -14.22 16.94
N ALA A 225 0.92 -14.33 17.72
CA ALA A 225 1.97 -15.34 17.58
C ALA A 225 1.57 -16.71 18.14
N GLU A 226 0.62 -16.76 19.07
CA GLU A 226 0.14 -17.99 19.72
C GLU A 226 -1.32 -18.26 19.36
N ASP A 227 -1.58 -19.11 18.36
CA ASP A 227 -2.91 -19.68 18.04
C ASP A 227 -4.10 -18.71 18.26
N CYS A 228 -3.92 -17.44 17.85
CA CYS A 228 -4.83 -16.37 18.23
C CYS A 228 -6.27 -16.79 17.97
N PRO A 229 -7.10 -16.94 19.01
CA PRO A 229 -8.43 -17.46 18.82
C PRO A 229 -9.19 -16.47 17.96
N ARG A 230 -9.81 -17.01 16.93
CA ARG A 230 -10.82 -16.28 16.16
C ARG A 230 -11.95 -15.90 17.10
N ASP A 231 -12.46 -14.68 17.00
CA ASP A 231 -13.71 -14.30 17.67
C ASP A 231 -14.88 -14.89 16.86
N THR A 232 -15.06 -16.21 16.99
CA THR A 232 -16.06 -16.98 16.24
C THR A 232 -17.48 -16.59 16.63
N ASP A 233 -17.68 -16.13 17.86
CA ASP A 233 -19.00 -15.70 18.34
C ASP A 233 -19.41 -14.39 17.67
N ALA A 234 -18.52 -13.40 17.60
CA ALA A 234 -18.78 -12.18 16.86
C ALA A 234 -18.93 -12.42 15.35
N LEU A 235 -18.12 -13.31 14.77
CA LEU A 235 -18.22 -13.70 13.36
C LEU A 235 -19.57 -14.37 13.08
N GLN A 236 -20.02 -15.27 13.94
CA GLN A 236 -21.30 -15.96 13.82
C GLN A 236 -22.47 -14.98 13.96
N THR A 237 -22.40 -14.06 14.93
CA THR A 237 -23.38 -12.98 15.09
C THR A 237 -23.47 -12.13 13.83
N LEU A 238 -22.34 -11.78 13.21
CA LEU A 238 -22.31 -11.03 11.95
C LEU A 238 -22.93 -11.82 10.79
N ARG A 239 -22.69 -13.13 10.71
CA ARG A 239 -23.33 -14.01 9.71
C ARG A 239 -24.85 -14.04 9.89
N GLU A 240 -25.33 -14.16 11.12
CA GLU A 240 -26.76 -14.17 11.44
C GLU A 240 -27.46 -12.85 11.09
N GLN A 241 -26.76 -11.72 11.23
CA GLN A 241 -27.29 -10.41 10.82
C GLN A 241 -27.66 -10.33 9.34
N PHE A 242 -27.01 -11.11 8.47
CA PHE A 242 -27.28 -11.13 7.02
C PHE A 242 -27.93 -12.42 6.54
N ALA A 243 -28.39 -13.28 7.45
CA ALA A 243 -29.04 -14.55 7.08
C ALA A 243 -30.35 -14.36 6.30
N ASP A 244 -30.94 -13.16 6.35
CA ASP A 244 -32.10 -12.76 5.56
C ASP A 244 -31.79 -12.54 4.07
N ARG A 245 -30.49 -12.41 3.71
CA ARG A 245 -30.02 -12.15 2.34
C ARG A 245 -29.31 -13.38 1.78
N GLY A 246 -29.95 -14.09 0.85
CA GLY A 246 -29.42 -15.32 0.27
C GLY A 246 -28.13 -15.16 -0.55
N ASN A 247 -27.85 -13.96 -1.04
CA ASN A 247 -26.69 -13.63 -1.86
C ASN A 247 -25.53 -12.97 -1.08
N ILE A 248 -25.66 -12.73 0.23
CA ILE A 248 -24.57 -12.22 1.05
C ILE A 248 -23.78 -13.37 1.69
N ARG A 249 -22.45 -13.26 1.66
CA ARG A 249 -21.52 -14.19 2.34
C ARG A 249 -20.55 -13.41 3.22
N ILE A 250 -20.47 -13.78 4.50
CA ILE A 250 -19.46 -13.26 5.42
C ILE A 250 -18.31 -14.26 5.51
N ARG A 251 -17.16 -13.86 4.98
CA ARG A 251 -15.92 -14.66 4.89
C ARG A 251 -14.86 -14.14 5.84
N ASP A 252 -13.94 -15.01 6.23
CA ASP A 252 -12.93 -14.71 7.24
C ASP A 252 -11.51 -14.91 6.69
N LEU A 253 -10.75 -13.81 6.55
CA LEU A 253 -9.35 -13.79 6.11
C LEU A 253 -8.43 -14.60 7.03
N SER A 254 -8.86 -14.87 8.26
CA SER A 254 -8.10 -15.68 9.21
C SER A 254 -8.44 -17.17 9.15
N ASP A 255 -9.42 -17.57 8.33
CA ASP A 255 -9.80 -18.95 8.08
C ASP A 255 -9.15 -19.47 6.79
N PRO A 256 -8.23 -20.45 6.85
CA PRO A 256 -7.55 -20.98 5.67
C PRO A 256 -8.47 -21.75 4.72
N SER A 257 -9.72 -22.06 5.13
CA SER A 257 -10.74 -22.61 4.24
C SER A 257 -11.43 -21.53 3.38
N ASP A 258 -11.42 -20.28 3.84
CA ASP A 258 -11.91 -19.14 3.08
C ASP A 258 -10.80 -18.53 2.22
N LEU A 259 -9.59 -18.26 2.75
CA LEU A 259 -8.48 -17.79 1.93
C LEU A 259 -7.14 -18.06 2.61
N GLN A 260 -6.14 -18.44 1.82
CA GLN A 260 -4.76 -18.54 2.28
C GLN A 260 -3.94 -17.44 1.62
N LEU A 261 -3.72 -16.35 2.36
CA LEU A 261 -2.92 -15.24 1.87
C LEU A 261 -1.46 -15.66 1.63
N LYS A 262 -0.99 -15.53 0.39
CA LYS A 262 0.42 -15.65 -0.01
C LYS A 262 1.27 -14.63 0.75
N ASN A 263 0.81 -13.38 0.87
CA ASN A 263 1.50 -12.32 1.58
C ASN A 263 0.98 -12.13 3.01
N ARG A 264 0.65 -13.23 3.71
CA ARG A 264 0.13 -13.19 5.09
C ARG A 264 1.00 -12.37 6.04
N ASP A 265 2.31 -12.48 5.95
CA ASP A 265 3.23 -11.74 6.83
C ASP A 265 3.18 -10.23 6.58
N ALA A 266 3.08 -9.81 5.32
CA ALA A 266 2.92 -8.40 4.96
C ALA A 266 1.55 -7.87 5.44
N TYR A 267 0.47 -8.63 5.23
CA TYR A 267 -0.85 -8.30 5.75
C TYR A 267 -0.84 -8.12 7.28
N GLN A 268 -0.26 -9.10 7.99
CA GLN A 268 -0.15 -9.07 9.46
C GLN A 268 0.69 -7.88 9.94
N HIS A 269 1.76 -7.56 9.22
CA HIS A 269 2.60 -6.40 9.53
C HIS A 269 1.83 -5.07 9.35
N GLU A 270 0.99 -4.93 8.33
CA GLU A 270 0.18 -3.72 8.15
C GLU A 270 -0.93 -3.58 9.21
N ILE A 271 -1.58 -4.69 9.60
CA ILE A 271 -2.57 -4.68 10.68
C ILE A 271 -1.93 -4.35 12.04
N VAL A 272 -0.85 -5.05 12.40
CA VAL A 272 -0.26 -5.00 13.75
C VAL A 272 1.02 -4.18 13.82
N GLY A 273 1.99 -4.48 12.96
CA GLY A 273 3.34 -3.89 12.95
C GLY A 273 3.33 -2.37 12.75
N ARG A 274 2.40 -1.85 11.95
CA ARG A 274 2.23 -0.41 11.69
C ARG A 274 1.13 0.27 12.51
N ASN A 275 0.71 -0.37 13.61
CA ASN A 275 -0.28 0.16 14.54
C ASN A 275 -1.60 0.54 13.82
N GLY A 276 -2.04 -0.30 12.87
CA GLY A 276 -3.33 -0.16 12.20
C GLY A 276 -3.28 0.56 10.85
N ALA A 277 -2.40 0.13 9.95
CA ALA A 277 -2.44 0.53 8.53
C ALA A 277 -3.46 -0.33 7.76
N TYR A 278 -4.72 -0.31 8.23
CA TYR A 278 -5.82 -1.11 7.68
C TYR A 278 -6.04 -0.93 6.17
N PRO A 279 -5.87 0.27 5.57
CA PRO A 279 -5.97 0.42 4.12
C PRO A 279 -4.94 -0.43 3.37
N ALA A 280 -3.68 -0.47 3.82
CA ALA A 280 -2.63 -1.28 3.20
C ALA A 280 -2.89 -2.78 3.37
N ALA A 281 -3.40 -3.19 4.53
CA ALA A 281 -3.80 -4.58 4.75
C ALA A 281 -4.98 -4.98 3.83
N SER A 282 -5.95 -4.08 3.66
CA SER A 282 -7.06 -4.25 2.72
C SER A 282 -6.58 -4.29 1.26
N ASP A 283 -5.56 -3.50 0.90
CA ASP A 283 -4.90 -3.59 -0.41
C ASP A 283 -4.29 -4.98 -0.65
N ILE A 284 -3.55 -5.53 0.32
CA ILE A 284 -2.98 -6.87 0.18
C ILE A 284 -4.10 -7.91 0.02
N ALA A 285 -5.11 -7.86 0.87
CA ALA A 285 -6.22 -8.82 0.82
C ALA A 285 -7.02 -8.73 -0.50
N ARG A 286 -7.34 -7.52 -0.98
CA ARG A 286 -8.21 -7.36 -2.17
C ARG A 286 -7.60 -7.95 -3.44
N TYR A 287 -6.28 -7.82 -3.63
CA TYR A 287 -5.61 -8.38 -4.81
C TYR A 287 -5.61 -9.92 -4.76
N GLU A 288 -5.34 -10.49 -3.60
CA GLU A 288 -5.32 -11.96 -3.42
C GLU A 288 -6.72 -12.58 -3.47
N ILE A 289 -7.74 -11.89 -2.95
CA ILE A 289 -9.15 -12.26 -3.12
C ILE A 289 -9.51 -12.28 -4.61
N LEU A 290 -9.23 -11.21 -5.36
CA LEU A 290 -9.53 -11.15 -6.78
C LEU A 290 -8.76 -12.18 -7.59
N HIS A 291 -7.50 -12.44 -7.25
CA HIS A 291 -6.72 -13.48 -7.91
C HIS A 291 -7.32 -14.87 -7.65
N THR A 292 -7.87 -15.13 -6.46
CA THR A 292 -8.43 -16.44 -6.09
C THR A 292 -9.84 -16.65 -6.65
N TYR A 293 -10.70 -15.64 -6.56
CA TYR A 293 -12.14 -15.76 -6.87
C TYR A 293 -12.54 -15.10 -8.18
N GLY A 294 -11.73 -14.17 -8.69
CA GLY A 294 -12.15 -13.25 -9.74
C GLY A 294 -13.24 -12.31 -9.26
N GLY A 295 -14.02 -11.76 -10.18
CA GLY A 295 -15.14 -10.90 -9.86
C GLY A 295 -14.75 -9.43 -9.76
N VAL A 296 -15.49 -8.70 -8.94
CA VAL A 296 -15.37 -7.26 -8.70
C VAL A 296 -14.98 -7.04 -7.25
N TYR A 297 -13.99 -6.19 -7.02
CA TYR A 297 -13.73 -5.63 -5.71
C TYR A 297 -14.25 -4.19 -5.68
N ALA A 298 -14.91 -3.82 -4.58
CA ALA A 298 -15.26 -2.45 -4.28
C ALA A 298 -14.96 -2.14 -2.80
N ASP A 299 -14.42 -0.94 -2.51
CA ASP A 299 -14.45 -0.41 -1.15
C ASP A 299 -15.92 -0.30 -0.70
N ILE A 300 -16.19 -0.61 0.57
CA ILE A 300 -17.55 -0.71 1.09
C ILE A 300 -18.30 0.63 1.11
N ASP A 301 -17.57 1.74 1.08
CA ASP A 301 -18.10 3.10 1.09
C ASP A 301 -18.43 3.63 -0.32
N LEU A 302 -18.32 2.79 -1.36
CA LEU A 302 -18.76 3.11 -2.72
C LEU A 302 -20.25 2.80 -2.92
N GLU A 303 -20.89 3.52 -3.84
CA GLU A 303 -22.29 3.31 -4.19
C GLU A 303 -22.43 2.54 -5.50
N CYS A 304 -23.09 1.38 -5.47
CA CYS A 304 -23.49 0.66 -6.67
C CYS A 304 -24.72 1.34 -7.30
N THR A 305 -24.58 1.87 -8.51
CA THR A 305 -25.67 2.54 -9.23
C THR A 305 -26.42 1.59 -10.16
N GLN A 306 -25.77 0.53 -10.64
CA GLN A 306 -26.34 -0.47 -11.55
C GLN A 306 -25.83 -1.88 -11.25
N ALA A 307 -26.60 -2.90 -11.65
CA ALA A 307 -26.18 -4.29 -11.54
C ALA A 307 -24.94 -4.57 -12.40
N LEU A 308 -24.00 -5.35 -11.86
CA LEU A 308 -22.72 -5.67 -12.50
C LEU A 308 -22.68 -7.04 -13.21
N SER A 309 -23.62 -7.94 -12.87
CA SER A 309 -23.63 -9.31 -13.41
C SER A 309 -23.68 -9.30 -14.94
N GLY A 310 -22.68 -9.92 -15.57
CA GLY A 310 -22.54 -9.98 -17.04
C GLY A 310 -22.20 -8.66 -17.75
N ALA A 311 -22.10 -7.54 -17.02
CA ALA A 311 -21.84 -6.23 -17.61
C ALA A 311 -20.36 -6.01 -17.95
N LEU A 312 -19.46 -6.62 -17.17
CA LEU A 312 -18.03 -6.37 -17.24
C LEU A 312 -17.31 -7.44 -18.06
N HIS A 313 -16.50 -7.00 -19.02
CA HIS A 313 -15.65 -7.87 -19.82
C HIS A 313 -14.19 -7.45 -19.66
N ALA A 314 -13.33 -8.41 -19.34
CA ALA A 314 -11.90 -8.19 -19.16
C ALA A 314 -11.11 -9.32 -19.82
N HIS A 315 -9.87 -9.04 -20.21
CA HIS A 315 -8.93 -10.09 -20.58
C HIS A 315 -8.62 -10.97 -19.36
N PRO A 316 -8.52 -12.31 -19.50
CA PRO A 316 -8.23 -13.21 -18.37
C PRO A 316 -6.96 -12.86 -17.58
N ASP A 317 -5.93 -12.36 -18.25
CA ASP A 317 -4.63 -12.02 -17.64
C ASP A 317 -4.47 -10.55 -17.25
N LEU A 318 -5.50 -9.72 -17.44
CA LEU A 318 -5.50 -8.30 -17.05
C LEU A 318 -6.51 -8.05 -15.93
N MET A 319 -6.71 -6.79 -15.57
CA MET A 319 -7.75 -6.34 -14.65
C MET A 319 -8.36 -5.02 -15.12
N LEU A 320 -9.62 -4.79 -14.78
CA LEU A 320 -10.25 -3.48 -14.87
C LEU A 320 -9.97 -2.67 -13.59
N VAL A 321 -9.81 -1.37 -13.74
CA VAL A 321 -9.46 -0.42 -12.68
C VAL A 321 -10.37 0.79 -12.75
N GLY A 322 -10.94 1.14 -11.61
CA GLY A 322 -11.76 2.32 -11.43
C GLY A 322 -10.96 3.62 -11.57
N LEU A 323 -11.60 4.62 -12.16
CA LEU A 323 -11.07 5.97 -12.30
C LEU A 323 -12.00 6.94 -11.59
N ALA A 324 -11.51 7.61 -10.54
CA ALA A 324 -12.28 8.62 -9.83
C ALA A 324 -12.09 9.98 -10.53
N GLU A 325 -13.15 10.79 -10.59
CA GLU A 325 -13.05 12.12 -11.17
C GLU A 325 -11.96 12.95 -10.45
N GLY A 326 -11.13 13.61 -11.24
CA GLY A 326 -10.13 14.52 -10.71
C GLY A 326 -10.84 15.70 -10.03
N LYS A 327 -10.71 15.85 -8.70
CA LYS A 327 -11.00 17.14 -8.06
C LYS A 327 -10.28 18.22 -8.87
N ARG A 328 -11.01 19.21 -9.38
CA ARG A 328 -10.49 20.35 -10.17
C ARG A 328 -9.43 21.20 -9.43
N GLU A 329 -9.06 20.83 -8.22
CA GLU A 329 -8.19 21.60 -7.36
C GLU A 329 -6.72 21.26 -7.62
N ALA A 330 -6.00 22.32 -8.02
CA ALA A 330 -4.55 22.53 -8.06
C ALA A 330 -3.79 22.34 -9.39
N SER A 331 -4.21 21.50 -10.33
CA SER A 331 -3.40 21.25 -11.56
C SER A 331 -4.00 21.77 -12.87
N GLY A 332 -5.29 22.13 -12.91
CA GLY A 332 -5.98 22.38 -14.18
C GLY A 332 -6.05 21.15 -15.11
N SER A 333 -5.60 19.98 -14.63
CA SER A 333 -5.59 18.74 -15.39
C SER A 333 -6.93 18.02 -15.21
N SER A 334 -7.59 17.70 -16.32
CA SER A 334 -8.79 16.86 -16.36
C SER A 334 -8.47 15.36 -16.27
N THR A 335 -7.26 15.00 -15.82
CA THR A 335 -6.82 13.62 -15.73
C THR A 335 -7.48 12.97 -14.50
N PRO A 336 -8.18 11.83 -14.66
CA PRO A 336 -8.82 11.16 -13.53
C PRO A 336 -7.79 10.56 -12.57
N TYR A 337 -8.20 10.38 -11.32
CA TYR A 337 -7.38 9.67 -10.33
C TYR A 337 -7.52 8.17 -10.54
N PHE A 338 -6.37 7.50 -10.60
CA PHE A 338 -6.27 6.06 -10.62
C PHE A 338 -6.67 5.52 -9.23
N ALA A 339 -7.68 4.66 -9.15
CA ALA A 339 -8.25 4.21 -7.88
C ALA A 339 -8.25 2.68 -7.76
N ASN A 340 -7.59 2.15 -6.74
CA ASN A 340 -7.65 0.73 -6.38
C ASN A 340 -8.86 0.38 -5.48
N ALA A 341 -9.78 1.33 -5.30
CA ALA A 341 -11.04 1.17 -4.58
C ALA A 341 -12.09 0.41 -5.40
N LEU A 342 -11.93 0.29 -6.72
CA LEU A 342 -12.84 -0.44 -7.60
C LEU A 342 -12.04 -1.19 -8.66
N LEU A 343 -12.17 -2.51 -8.71
CA LEU A 343 -11.37 -3.39 -9.56
C LEU A 343 -12.23 -4.53 -10.08
N ALA A 344 -11.88 -5.10 -11.24
CA ALA A 344 -12.48 -6.35 -11.69
C ALA A 344 -11.47 -7.26 -12.40
N SER A 345 -11.53 -8.56 -12.20
CA SER A 345 -10.58 -9.50 -12.81
C SER A 345 -11.16 -10.90 -12.95
N HIS A 346 -10.59 -11.69 -13.83
CA HIS A 346 -10.75 -13.15 -13.80
C HIS A 346 -9.90 -13.77 -12.68
N PRO A 347 -10.30 -14.94 -12.14
CA PRO A 347 -9.44 -15.69 -11.23
C PRO A 347 -8.18 -16.15 -11.98
N GLY A 348 -7.05 -16.19 -11.29
CA GLY A 348 -5.76 -16.59 -11.85
C GLY A 348 -5.12 -15.60 -12.82
N SER A 349 -5.60 -14.34 -12.87
CA SER A 349 -5.03 -13.30 -13.74
C SER A 349 -3.53 -13.12 -13.51
N GLN A 350 -2.74 -13.29 -14.58
CA GLN A 350 -1.28 -13.20 -14.50
C GLN A 350 -0.80 -11.83 -14.00
N MET A 351 -1.45 -10.74 -14.44
CA MET A 351 -1.13 -9.40 -13.96
C MET A 351 -1.28 -9.27 -12.44
N LEU A 352 -2.35 -9.83 -11.86
CA LEU A 352 -2.56 -9.83 -10.41
C LEU A 352 -1.53 -10.71 -9.70
N ALA A 353 -1.23 -11.90 -10.23
CA ALA A 353 -0.21 -12.78 -9.69
C ALA A 353 1.15 -12.09 -9.60
N ASP A 354 1.59 -11.44 -10.68
CA ASP A 354 2.85 -10.70 -10.73
C ASP A 354 2.86 -9.53 -9.72
N PHE A 355 1.71 -8.87 -9.53
CA PHE A 355 1.61 -7.77 -8.58
C PHE A 355 1.67 -8.25 -7.12
N ILE A 356 0.97 -9.34 -6.80
CA ILE A 356 1.02 -9.99 -5.48
C ILE A 356 2.46 -10.41 -5.18
N ASP A 357 3.17 -10.97 -6.15
CA ASP A 357 4.57 -11.39 -5.99
C ASP A 357 5.49 -10.20 -5.78
N LYS A 358 5.29 -9.13 -6.54
CA LYS A 358 6.00 -7.87 -6.36
C LYS A 358 5.80 -7.31 -4.95
N ILE A 359 4.56 -7.24 -4.46
CA ILE A 359 4.28 -6.79 -3.10
C ILE A 359 5.04 -7.64 -2.08
N GLY A 360 4.96 -8.97 -2.18
CA GLY A 360 5.68 -9.87 -1.27
C GLY A 360 7.20 -9.63 -1.27
N ASN A 361 7.78 -9.51 -2.47
CA ASN A 361 9.21 -9.24 -2.65
C ASN A 361 9.63 -7.88 -2.09
N ASP A 362 8.80 -6.84 -2.27
CA ASP A 362 9.08 -5.50 -1.77
C ASP A 362 9.12 -5.48 -0.24
N TYR A 363 8.20 -6.19 0.44
CA TYR A 363 8.22 -6.32 1.90
C TYR A 363 9.43 -7.12 2.40
N GLN A 364 9.76 -8.23 1.74
CA GLN A 364 10.93 -9.06 2.12
C GLN A 364 12.26 -8.34 1.89
N GLY A 365 12.35 -7.53 0.83
CA GLY A 365 13.55 -6.80 0.44
C GLY A 365 13.75 -5.47 1.17
N MET A 366 12.75 -5.00 1.91
CA MET A 366 12.76 -3.67 2.52
C MET A 366 13.86 -3.52 3.58
N ARG A 367 14.62 -2.41 3.51
CA ARG A 367 15.66 -2.09 4.48
C ARG A 367 15.44 -0.70 5.06
N GLY A 368 15.27 -0.62 6.39
CA GLY A 368 14.99 0.63 7.09
C GLY A 368 16.07 1.71 6.97
N ASN A 369 17.30 1.33 6.60
CA ASN A 369 18.40 2.27 6.34
C ASN A 369 18.52 2.71 4.88
N GLN A 370 17.58 2.33 4.02
CA GLN A 370 17.45 2.78 2.63
C GLN A 370 16.22 3.67 2.50
N PHE A 371 16.17 4.49 1.45
CA PHE A 371 15.10 5.48 1.25
C PHE A 371 13.70 4.87 1.35
N VAL A 372 13.45 3.74 0.66
CA VAL A 372 12.13 3.08 0.65
C VAL A 372 11.75 2.59 2.05
N GLY A 373 12.67 1.94 2.78
CA GLY A 373 12.37 1.44 4.12
C GLY A 373 12.29 2.53 5.18
N ASP A 374 13.05 3.62 5.07
CA ASP A 374 12.83 4.81 5.93
C ASP A 374 11.45 5.39 5.65
N ARG A 375 11.13 5.64 4.38
CA ARG A 375 9.86 6.22 3.92
C ARG A 375 8.66 5.41 4.37
N TYR A 376 8.79 4.09 4.43
CA TYR A 376 7.76 3.19 4.95
C TYR A 376 7.30 3.56 6.36
N PHE A 377 8.22 3.82 7.27
CA PHE A 377 7.92 4.21 8.65
C PHE A 377 7.72 5.71 8.83
N SER A 378 8.52 6.52 8.13
CA SER A 378 8.58 7.97 8.31
C SER A 378 7.44 8.70 7.58
N ARG A 379 6.89 8.10 6.52
CA ARG A 379 5.79 8.64 5.70
C ARG A 379 4.71 7.58 5.45
N PRO A 380 4.04 7.11 6.52
CA PRO A 380 3.18 5.94 6.44
C PRO A 380 2.05 6.05 5.40
N ASN A 381 1.43 7.21 5.28
CA ASN A 381 0.35 7.40 4.30
C ASN A 381 0.85 7.35 2.86
N LYS A 382 2.05 7.89 2.61
CA LYS A 382 2.66 7.87 1.27
C LYS A 382 3.16 6.48 0.91
N SER A 383 3.78 5.79 1.87
CA SER A 383 4.25 4.42 1.64
C SER A 383 3.10 3.45 1.34
N THR A 384 1.94 3.61 1.96
CA THR A 384 0.75 2.82 1.60
C THR A 384 0.33 3.08 0.16
N ILE A 385 0.20 4.35 -0.25
CA ILE A 385 -0.18 4.72 -1.62
C ILE A 385 0.79 4.15 -2.67
N GLU A 386 2.08 4.18 -2.36
CA GLU A 386 3.18 3.82 -3.26
C GLU A 386 3.55 2.33 -3.24
N GLY A 387 3.25 1.61 -2.16
CA GLY A 387 3.62 0.21 -1.96
C GLY A 387 2.51 -0.78 -2.30
N THR A 388 1.28 -0.52 -1.86
CA THR A 388 0.12 -1.41 -2.05
C THR A 388 -1.07 -0.71 -2.71
N GLY A 389 -1.11 0.62 -2.61
CA GLY A 389 -2.22 1.44 -3.02
C GLY A 389 -2.23 1.80 -4.51
N PRO A 390 -2.90 2.91 -4.88
CA PRO A 390 -3.16 3.24 -6.28
C PRO A 390 -1.90 3.54 -7.10
N ASN A 391 -0.84 4.09 -6.50
CA ASN A 391 0.40 4.35 -7.25
C ASN A 391 1.17 3.06 -7.54
N ALA A 392 1.16 2.11 -6.60
CA ALA A 392 1.74 0.79 -6.81
C ALA A 392 1.04 0.07 -7.96
N LEU A 393 -0.30 0.05 -7.93
CA LEU A 393 -1.10 -0.58 -8.98
C LEU A 393 -0.93 0.13 -10.35
N ARG A 394 -0.86 1.47 -10.36
CA ARG A 394 -0.55 2.23 -11.58
C ARG A 394 0.81 1.83 -12.15
N GLY A 395 1.83 1.68 -11.30
CA GLY A 395 3.14 1.18 -11.71
C GLY A 395 3.10 -0.24 -12.26
N GLN A 396 2.22 -1.09 -11.73
CA GLN A 396 2.02 -2.44 -12.26
C GLN A 396 1.36 -2.42 -13.64
N VAL A 397 0.31 -1.61 -13.85
CA VAL A 397 -0.28 -1.42 -15.19
C VAL A 397 0.81 -0.95 -16.16
N ASP A 398 1.62 0.03 -15.77
CA ASP A 398 2.71 0.53 -16.60
C ASP A 398 3.73 -0.54 -16.97
N ALA A 399 4.08 -1.43 -16.02
CA ALA A 399 4.97 -2.55 -16.26
C ALA A 399 4.39 -3.58 -17.25
N VAL A 400 3.07 -3.79 -17.24
CA VAL A 400 2.38 -4.65 -18.21
C VAL A 400 2.31 -3.99 -19.59
N VAL A 401 2.01 -2.69 -19.65
CA VAL A 401 1.96 -1.93 -20.92
C VAL A 401 3.32 -1.90 -21.61
N HIS A 402 4.39 -1.74 -20.83
CA HIS A 402 5.77 -1.67 -21.33
C HIS A 402 6.54 -2.97 -21.08
N GLN A 403 5.86 -4.11 -21.04
CA GLN A 403 6.51 -5.41 -20.84
C GLN A 403 7.55 -5.64 -21.95
N GLY A 404 8.80 -5.91 -21.55
CA GLY A 404 9.93 -6.05 -22.48
C GLY A 404 10.65 -4.75 -22.83
N GLU A 405 10.21 -3.60 -22.31
CA GLU A 405 10.80 -2.26 -22.53
C GLU A 405 11.07 -1.56 -21.17
N PRO A 406 11.94 -2.13 -20.31
CA PRO A 406 12.14 -1.65 -18.93
C PRO A 406 12.64 -0.20 -18.83
N GLU A 407 13.32 0.31 -19.85
CA GLU A 407 13.77 1.70 -19.95
C GLU A 407 12.64 2.72 -20.11
N ARG A 408 11.44 2.27 -20.51
CA ARG A 408 10.24 3.10 -20.64
C ARG A 408 9.38 3.10 -19.40
N MET A 409 9.58 2.13 -18.50
CA MET A 409 8.83 2.03 -17.25
C MET A 409 9.17 3.19 -16.33
N ARG A 410 8.14 3.78 -15.73
CA ARG A 410 8.28 4.92 -14.81
C ARG A 410 8.27 4.44 -13.36
N ASN A 411 9.33 3.74 -12.98
CA ASN A 411 9.46 3.05 -11.69
C ASN A 411 10.45 3.71 -10.71
N ASP A 412 10.96 4.90 -11.02
CA ASP A 412 11.85 5.64 -10.12
C ASP A 412 11.07 6.29 -8.94
N PRO A 413 11.74 6.66 -7.84
CA PRO A 413 11.09 7.24 -6.66
C PRO A 413 10.22 8.48 -6.93
N GLN A 414 10.56 9.31 -7.92
CA GLN A 414 9.74 10.47 -8.26
C GLN A 414 8.45 10.04 -8.96
N SER A 415 8.58 9.18 -9.98
CA SER A 415 7.42 8.66 -10.73
C SER A 415 6.46 7.85 -9.86
N LEU A 416 6.97 7.10 -8.88
CA LEU A 416 6.14 6.37 -7.92
C LEU A 416 5.42 7.30 -6.95
N ALA A 417 6.01 8.43 -6.56
CA ALA A 417 5.39 9.41 -5.67
C ALA A 417 4.40 10.36 -6.39
N GLU A 418 4.43 10.42 -7.73
CA GLU A 418 3.48 11.21 -8.51
C GLU A 418 2.05 10.67 -8.35
N ARG A 419 1.18 11.56 -7.85
CA ARG A 419 -0.25 11.26 -7.64
C ARG A 419 -1.03 11.14 -8.96
N ILE A 420 -0.60 11.84 -10.00
CA ILE A 420 -1.27 11.88 -11.31
C ILE A 420 -0.21 11.82 -12.40
N TRP A 421 -0.36 10.90 -13.33
CA TRP A 421 0.36 10.91 -14.60
C TRP A 421 -0.49 11.62 -15.64
N ASP A 422 -0.23 12.91 -15.86
CA ASP A 422 -1.09 13.75 -16.70
C ASP A 422 -1.20 13.20 -18.14
N ARG A 423 -2.44 13.00 -18.60
CA ARG A 423 -2.74 12.48 -19.95
C ARG A 423 -2.29 13.38 -21.10
N SER A 424 -2.05 14.66 -20.83
CA SER A 424 -1.53 15.63 -21.82
C SER A 424 -0.02 15.49 -22.08
N GLN A 425 0.71 14.79 -21.20
CA GLN A 425 2.13 14.58 -21.38
C GLN A 425 2.38 13.42 -22.33
N ALA A 426 3.18 13.66 -23.39
CA ALA A 426 3.48 12.66 -24.42
C ALA A 426 4.05 11.34 -23.87
N GLN A 427 4.85 11.41 -22.79
CA GLN A 427 5.41 10.22 -22.13
C GLN A 427 4.35 9.28 -21.53
N ASN A 428 3.12 9.76 -21.29
CA ASN A 428 2.02 8.97 -20.71
C ASN A 428 1.02 8.48 -21.77
N GLN A 429 1.26 8.75 -23.05
CA GLN A 429 0.28 8.51 -24.11
C GLN A 429 -0.05 7.02 -24.25
N ASP A 430 0.96 6.16 -24.25
CA ASP A 430 0.77 4.70 -24.40
C ASP A 430 0.05 4.12 -23.19
N PHE A 431 0.44 4.55 -21.98
CA PHE A 431 -0.25 4.20 -20.73
C PHE A 431 -1.74 4.55 -20.81
N TRP A 432 -2.09 5.79 -21.15
CA TRP A 432 -3.51 6.21 -21.19
C TRP A 432 -4.28 5.58 -22.36
N THR A 433 -3.62 5.32 -23.48
CA THR A 433 -4.23 4.58 -24.59
C THR A 433 -4.59 3.16 -24.17
N ALA A 434 -3.67 2.47 -23.49
CA ALA A 434 -3.92 1.14 -22.93
C ALA A 434 -4.99 1.18 -21.84
N MET A 435 -4.94 2.17 -20.94
CA MET A 435 -5.95 2.37 -19.89
C MET A 435 -7.36 2.46 -20.46
N GLU A 436 -7.61 3.39 -21.38
CA GLU A 436 -8.95 3.60 -21.97
C GLU A 436 -9.43 2.39 -22.78
N SER A 437 -8.50 1.58 -23.31
CA SER A 437 -8.86 0.47 -24.20
C SER A 437 -8.99 -0.89 -23.52
N HIS A 438 -8.20 -1.20 -22.49
CA HIS A 438 -8.09 -2.55 -21.90
C HIS A 438 -8.25 -2.60 -20.38
N PHE A 439 -7.98 -1.50 -19.66
CA PHE A 439 -7.97 -1.52 -18.18
C PHE A 439 -9.07 -0.68 -17.54
N LYS A 440 -9.74 0.22 -18.25
CA LYS A 440 -10.72 1.10 -17.61
C LYS A 440 -11.96 0.33 -17.18
N PHE A 441 -12.31 0.42 -15.90
CA PHE A 441 -13.62 -0.03 -15.42
C PHE A 441 -14.72 0.86 -16.04
N PRO A 442 -15.77 0.28 -16.67
CA PRO A 442 -16.84 1.04 -17.31
C PRO A 442 -17.53 2.06 -16.39
N ASP A 443 -17.75 3.27 -16.89
CA ASP A 443 -18.42 4.33 -16.15
C ASP A 443 -19.92 4.02 -15.91
N GLY A 444 -20.53 4.65 -14.90
CA GLY A 444 -21.98 4.61 -14.68
C GLY A 444 -22.52 3.44 -13.85
N TYR A 445 -21.65 2.49 -13.45
CA TYR A 445 -22.01 1.34 -12.60
C TYR A 445 -21.75 1.55 -11.11
N VAL A 446 -20.74 2.35 -10.78
CA VAL A 446 -20.33 2.63 -9.42
C VAL A 446 -20.01 4.11 -9.30
N ASN A 447 -20.55 4.75 -8.27
CA ASN A 447 -20.28 6.13 -7.93
C ASN A 447 -19.23 6.20 -6.82
N PHE A 448 -18.19 7.01 -7.07
CA PHE A 448 -17.13 7.28 -6.09
C PHE A 448 -17.52 8.37 -5.10
N GLU A 449 -18.43 9.28 -5.45
CA GLU A 449 -18.77 10.44 -4.63
C GLU A 449 -19.89 10.12 -3.62
N THR A 450 -19.53 9.46 -2.52
CA THR A 450 -20.47 9.19 -1.40
C THR A 450 -20.17 10.07 -0.18
N GLU A 451 -21.16 10.33 0.67
CA GLU A 451 -20.98 11.07 1.93
C GLU A 451 -19.98 10.38 2.87
N GLU A 452 -19.90 9.05 2.82
CA GLU A 452 -18.99 8.26 3.65
C GLU A 452 -17.56 8.32 3.12
N GLN A 453 -17.34 8.29 1.79
CA GLN A 453 -16.02 8.51 1.22
C GLN A 453 -15.49 9.92 1.58
N GLN A 454 -16.38 10.91 1.74
CA GLN A 454 -16.01 12.24 2.24
C GLN A 454 -15.58 12.25 3.71
N GLN A 455 -15.82 11.19 4.48
CA GLN A 455 -15.47 11.04 5.89
C GLN A 455 -14.48 9.87 6.14
N SER A 456 -14.11 9.13 5.09
CA SER A 456 -13.25 7.94 5.16
C SER A 456 -11.82 8.28 5.60
N ALA A 457 -11.19 7.35 6.31
CA ALA A 457 -9.84 7.50 6.87
C ALA A 457 -8.76 7.78 5.81
N THR A 458 -9.01 7.42 4.55
CA THR A 458 -8.15 7.74 3.40
C THR A 458 -8.17 9.21 3.00
N LYS A 459 -9.20 9.98 3.39
CA LYS A 459 -9.24 11.43 3.13
C LYS A 459 -8.29 12.21 4.02
N ASP A 460 -8.07 11.75 5.26
CA ASP A 460 -7.05 12.29 6.18
C ASP A 460 -5.62 11.93 5.73
N MET A 461 -5.47 11.05 4.73
CA MET A 461 -4.19 10.68 4.11
C MET A 461 -3.79 11.54 2.90
N ALA A 462 -4.70 12.40 2.41
CA ALA A 462 -4.56 13.15 1.15
C ALA A 462 -3.58 14.33 1.21
#